data_AF-A0A4Q0IGE4-F1
#
_entry.id   AF-A0A4Q0IGE4-F1
#
_cell.length_a   1.000
_cell.length_b   1.000
_cell.length_c   1.000
_cell.angle_alpha   90.00
_cell.angle_beta   90.00
_cell.angle_gamma   90.00
#
_symmetry.space_group_name_H-M   'P 1'
#
loop_
_entity.id
_entity.type
_entity.pdbx_description
1 polymer ?
#
loop_
_entity_poly.entity_id
_entity_poly.type
_entity_poly.pdbx_seq_one_letter_code
_entity_poly.pdbx_strand_id
1 'polypeptide(L)'
;VNITDGKGSDNKAAYDIPVHPYSIVVADHGYCDYSLLSHWDSNNVFFVVRHKDNIRYKTVRERLLPEKRAQDVLIDEEIELELPVAKKKYPKKLRRIAVWNEEHGFVVELLTNNFTLAASTIAA
;
A
#
# COMPACT_ATOMS: atom_id res chain seq x y z
N VAL A 1 15.68 7.82 27.84
CA VAL A 1 15.60 6.75 26.81
C VAL A 1 14.27 6.05 27.03
N ASN A 2 13.26 6.37 26.21
CA ASN A 2 11.96 5.71 26.26
C ASN A 2 11.91 4.72 25.11
N ILE A 3 12.04 3.44 25.42
CA ILE A 3 11.87 2.34 24.47
C ILE A 3 10.42 1.90 24.62
N THR A 4 9.57 2.31 23.69
CA THR A 4 8.18 1.86 23.60
C THR A 4 8.09 0.70 22.61
N ASP A 5 7.29 -0.31 22.97
CA ASP A 5 7.04 -1.51 22.17
C ASP A 5 6.48 -1.10 20.78
N GLY A 6 7.35 -1.16 19.76
CA GLY A 6 7.31 -0.33 18.54
C GLY A 6 6.13 -0.52 17.60
N LYS A 7 5.23 -1.47 17.86
CA LYS A 7 4.16 -1.84 16.91
C LYS A 7 2.94 -0.91 16.94
N GLY A 8 2.66 -0.30 18.10
CA GLY A 8 1.55 0.64 18.28
C GLY A 8 1.98 2.11 18.36
N SER A 9 3.26 2.34 18.66
CA SER A 9 3.87 3.68 18.80
C SER A 9 3.99 4.38 17.45
N ASP A 10 4.55 3.70 16.45
CA ASP A 10 4.95 4.31 15.18
C ASP A 10 3.73 4.76 14.36
N ASN A 11 2.65 3.95 14.38
CA ASN A 11 1.38 4.34 13.75
C ASN A 11 0.78 5.59 14.37
N LYS A 12 0.90 5.79 15.70
CA LYS A 12 0.42 7.02 16.35
C LYS A 12 1.26 8.24 15.95
N ALA A 13 2.58 8.09 15.96
CA ALA A 13 3.48 9.16 15.54
C ALA A 13 3.25 9.60 14.08
N ALA A 14 2.89 8.67 13.19
CA ALA A 14 2.58 9.00 11.80
C ALA A 14 1.31 9.83 11.61
N TYR A 15 0.34 9.81 12.54
CA TYR A 15 -0.78 10.75 12.51
C TYR A 15 -0.35 12.19 12.82
N ASP A 16 0.74 12.36 13.58
CA ASP A 16 1.22 13.68 14.01
C ASP A 16 2.15 14.34 12.99
N ILE A 17 2.54 13.63 11.93
CA ILE A 17 3.37 14.18 10.85
C ILE A 17 2.44 14.84 9.82
N PRO A 18 2.47 16.17 9.66
CA PRO A 18 1.67 16.85 8.66
C PRO A 18 2.16 16.46 7.25
N VAL A 19 1.28 15.84 6.46
CA VAL A 19 1.53 15.53 5.05
C VAL A 19 0.65 16.40 4.18
N HIS A 20 1.25 17.11 3.23
CA HIS A 20 0.52 17.98 2.32
C HIS A 20 -0.31 17.16 1.32
N PRO A 21 -1.53 17.62 0.96
CA PRO A 21 -2.32 17.03 -0.11
C PRO A 21 -1.50 16.82 -1.39
N TYR A 22 -1.81 15.74 -2.10
CA TYR A 22 -1.17 15.30 -3.34
C TYR A 22 0.28 14.82 -3.21
N SER A 23 0.81 14.74 -1.98
CA SER A 23 2.07 14.05 -1.70
C SER A 23 1.90 12.54 -1.76
N ILE A 24 3.01 11.80 -1.93
CA ILE A 24 3.05 10.34 -1.83
C ILE A 24 3.84 9.95 -0.59
N VAL A 25 3.21 9.26 0.35
CA VAL A 25 3.87 8.65 1.50
C VAL A 25 4.34 7.25 1.11
N VAL A 26 5.62 6.96 1.30
CA VAL A 26 6.18 5.62 1.11
C VAL A 26 6.55 5.06 2.48
N ALA A 27 6.02 3.88 2.81
CA ALA A 27 6.25 3.27 4.13
C ALA A 27 6.39 1.75 4.08
N ASP A 28 7.31 1.23 4.89
CA ASP A 28 7.52 -0.21 5.05
C ASP A 28 6.57 -0.85 6.07
N HIS A 29 6.70 -2.17 6.24
CA HIS A 29 5.89 -3.15 6.99
C HIS A 29 5.17 -2.71 8.29
N GLY A 30 5.57 -1.62 8.96
CA GLY A 30 4.96 -1.12 10.19
C GLY A 30 3.60 -0.43 10.03
N TYR A 31 3.24 -0.03 8.81
CA TYR A 31 2.20 0.99 8.58
C TYR A 31 0.89 0.51 7.94
N CYS A 32 0.55 -0.77 8.01
CA CYS A 32 -0.75 -1.24 7.52
C CYS A 32 -1.87 -1.12 8.57
N ASP A 33 -2.00 0.07 9.19
CA ASP A 33 -3.24 0.44 9.85
C ASP A 33 -4.18 1.07 8.81
N TYR A 34 -5.20 0.31 8.40
CA TYR A 34 -6.21 0.79 7.47
C TYR A 34 -6.89 2.10 7.89
N SER A 35 -6.91 2.43 9.20
CA SER A 35 -7.38 3.73 9.67
C SER A 35 -6.45 4.87 9.25
N LEU A 36 -5.14 4.66 9.29
CA LEU A 36 -4.14 5.67 8.88
C LEU A 36 -4.16 5.86 7.37
N LEU A 37 -4.24 4.76 6.62
CA LEU A 37 -4.40 4.81 5.16
C LEU A 37 -5.67 5.55 4.75
N SER A 38 -6.77 5.32 5.48
CA SER A 38 -8.05 6.02 5.27
C SER A 38 -7.96 7.50 5.61
N HIS A 39 -7.19 7.86 6.64
CA HIS A 39 -6.91 9.25 7.00
C HIS A 39 -6.12 9.97 5.89
N TRP A 40 -5.02 9.39 5.40
CA TRP A 40 -4.26 9.97 4.29
C TRP A 40 -5.11 10.11 3.03
N ASP A 41 -5.82 9.05 2.64
CA ASP A 41 -6.68 9.08 1.46
C ASP A 41 -7.78 10.15 1.56
N SER A 42 -8.37 10.34 2.75
CA SER A 42 -9.38 11.39 2.99
C SER A 42 -8.81 12.82 2.94
N ASN A 43 -7.48 12.98 3.08
CA ASN A 43 -6.77 14.25 2.96
C ASN A 43 -6.11 14.45 1.58
N ASN A 44 -6.51 13.66 0.57
CA ASN A 44 -5.92 13.66 -0.77
C ASN A 44 -4.43 13.32 -0.79
N VAL A 45 -3.94 12.57 0.20
CA VAL A 45 -2.57 12.08 0.25
C VAL A 45 -2.54 10.68 -0.37
N PHE A 46 -1.58 10.46 -1.28
CA PHE A 46 -1.32 9.14 -1.82
C PHE A 46 -0.40 8.35 -0.90
N PHE A 47 -0.49 7.03 -0.94
CA PHE A 47 0.44 6.16 -0.22
C PHE A 47 0.89 4.99 -1.10
N VAL A 48 2.09 4.49 -0.80
CA VAL A 48 2.63 3.22 -1.27
C VAL A 48 3.17 2.51 -0.05
N VAL A 49 2.53 1.42 0.35
CA VAL A 49 2.95 0.67 1.54
C VAL A 49 3.31 -0.75 1.17
N ARG A 50 4.43 -1.23 1.69
CA ARG A 50 4.77 -2.66 1.60
C ARG A 50 3.91 -3.43 2.59
N HIS A 51 3.28 -4.49 2.11
CA HIS A 51 2.37 -5.29 2.94
C HIS A 51 2.89 -6.72 3.16
N LYS A 52 2.44 -7.37 4.24
CA LYS A 52 2.81 -8.74 4.62
C LYS A 52 1.78 -9.77 4.12
N ASP A 53 2.21 -11.00 3.85
CA ASP A 53 1.50 -12.16 3.26
C ASP A 53 0.10 -12.58 3.81
N ASN A 54 -0.56 -11.80 4.68
CA ASN A 54 -1.83 -12.18 5.32
C ASN A 54 -2.99 -11.17 5.12
N ILE A 55 -2.92 -10.42 4.03
CA ILE A 55 -4.01 -9.59 3.52
C ILE A 55 -5.10 -10.50 2.96
N ARG A 56 -6.35 -10.33 3.43
CA ARG A 56 -7.53 -10.99 2.83
C ARG A 56 -8.30 -9.99 2.00
N TYR A 57 -8.39 -10.28 0.71
CA TYR A 57 -8.90 -9.38 -0.30
C TYR A 57 -9.55 -10.17 -1.42
N LYS A 58 -10.42 -9.48 -2.13
CA LYS A 58 -11.02 -9.93 -3.37
C LYS A 58 -10.50 -9.08 -4.52
N THR A 59 -10.00 -9.72 -5.56
CA THR A 59 -9.70 -9.08 -6.84
C THR A 59 -10.99 -8.57 -7.47
N VAL A 60 -11.02 -7.27 -7.77
CA VAL A 60 -12.10 -6.62 -8.52
C VAL A 60 -11.81 -6.70 -10.02
N ARG A 61 -10.57 -6.37 -10.41
CA ARG A 61 -10.06 -6.52 -11.77
C ARG A 61 -8.55 -6.48 -11.79
N GLU A 62 -7.96 -7.20 -12.73
CA GLU A 62 -6.56 -7.04 -13.09
C GLU A 62 -6.40 -5.90 -14.11
N ARG A 63 -5.26 -5.23 -14.05
CA ARG A 63 -4.84 -4.18 -14.98
C ARG A 63 -3.81 -4.76 -15.93
N LEU A 64 -3.86 -4.30 -17.18
CA LEU A 64 -2.90 -4.75 -18.18
C LEU A 64 -1.48 -4.32 -17.80
N LEU A 65 -0.58 -5.28 -17.78
CA LEU A 65 0.85 -5.05 -17.65
C LEU A 65 1.43 -4.61 -19.00
N PRO A 66 2.40 -3.68 -19.03
CA PRO A 66 3.03 -3.26 -20.26
C PRO A 66 3.89 -4.38 -20.86
N GLU A 67 3.67 -4.75 -22.12
CA GLU A 67 4.35 -5.88 -22.78
C GLU A 67 5.89 -5.75 -22.82
N LYS A 68 6.42 -4.52 -22.87
CA LYS A 68 7.84 -4.24 -23.16
C LYS A 68 8.58 -3.52 -22.03
N ARG A 69 7.94 -3.23 -20.91
CA ARG A 69 8.51 -2.49 -19.78
C ARG A 69 8.00 -3.11 -18.49
N ALA A 70 8.74 -2.97 -17.39
CA ALA A 70 8.32 -3.48 -16.08
C ALA A 70 8.20 -5.01 -16.02
N GLN A 71 9.18 -5.74 -16.55
CA GLN A 71 9.17 -7.21 -16.57
C GLN A 71 9.14 -7.81 -15.15
N ASP A 72 9.60 -7.05 -14.16
CA ASP A 72 9.58 -7.45 -12.76
C ASP A 72 8.20 -7.29 -12.11
N VAL A 73 7.27 -6.55 -12.73
CA VAL A 73 5.89 -6.44 -12.21
C VAL A 73 5.13 -7.70 -12.62
N LEU A 74 4.77 -8.49 -11.61
CA LEU A 74 4.08 -9.77 -11.79
C LEU A 74 2.56 -9.58 -11.82
N ILE A 75 2.03 -8.64 -11.02
CA ILE A 75 0.59 -8.39 -10.87
C ILE A 75 0.37 -6.89 -10.69
N ASP A 76 -0.67 -6.37 -11.33
CA ASP A 76 -1.25 -5.04 -11.08
C ASP A 76 -2.77 -5.19 -11.04
N GLU A 77 -3.40 -5.02 -9.88
CA GLU A 77 -4.82 -5.30 -9.71
C GLU A 77 -5.51 -4.32 -8.77
N GLU A 78 -6.82 -4.14 -8.96
CA GLU A 78 -7.69 -3.46 -8.03
C GLU A 78 -8.36 -4.47 -7.11
N ILE A 79 -8.35 -4.20 -5.82
CA ILE A 79 -8.82 -5.12 -4.78
C ILE A 79 -9.80 -4.42 -3.83
N GLU A 80 -10.62 -5.23 -3.19
CA GLU A 80 -11.39 -4.82 -2.00
C GLU A 80 -10.98 -5.69 -0.80
N LEU A 81 -10.88 -5.08 0.37
CA LEU A 81 -10.65 -5.80 1.62
C LEU A 81 -11.86 -6.68 1.94
N GLU A 82 -11.63 -7.95 2.27
CA GLU A 82 -12.71 -8.90 2.56
C GLU A 82 -13.14 -8.87 4.02
N LEU A 83 -12.17 -8.70 4.95
CA LEU A 83 -12.46 -8.75 6.37
C LEU A 83 -13.36 -7.55 6.76
N PRO A 84 -14.52 -7.77 7.40
CA PRO A 84 -15.44 -6.70 7.75
C PRO A 84 -14.80 -5.57 8.57
N VAL A 85 -13.90 -5.91 9.49
CA VAL A 85 -13.16 -4.93 10.32
C VAL A 85 -12.24 -4.06 9.45
N ALA A 86 -11.55 -4.67 8.49
CA ALA A 86 -10.66 -3.97 7.58
C ALA A 86 -11.45 -3.09 6.60
N LYS A 87 -12.53 -3.63 6.02
CA LYS A 87 -13.46 -2.90 5.13
C LYS A 87 -14.14 -1.73 5.84
N LYS A 88 -14.44 -1.85 7.14
CA LYS A 88 -14.98 -0.73 7.93
C LYS A 88 -13.96 0.40 8.09
N LYS A 89 -12.67 0.08 8.26
CA LYS A 89 -11.59 1.07 8.39
C LYS A 89 -11.26 1.74 7.05
N TYR A 90 -11.19 0.95 5.98
CA TYR A 90 -10.94 1.41 4.62
C TYR A 90 -11.97 0.79 3.66
N PRO A 91 -13.09 1.49 3.40
CA PRO A 91 -14.20 0.95 2.59
C PRO A 91 -14.00 1.07 1.08
N LYS A 92 -13.01 1.84 0.64
CA LYS A 92 -12.71 2.07 -0.78
C LYS A 92 -11.86 0.93 -1.35
N LYS A 93 -11.75 0.89 -2.68
CA LYS A 93 -10.83 -0.02 -3.38
C LYS A 93 -9.38 0.38 -3.10
N LEU A 94 -8.50 -0.60 -3.10
CA LEU A 94 -7.06 -0.44 -3.11
C LEU A 94 -6.51 -0.99 -4.42
N ARG A 95 -5.30 -0.59 -4.78
CA ARG A 95 -4.52 -1.21 -5.85
C ARG A 95 -3.41 -2.03 -5.23
N ARG A 96 -3.26 -3.28 -5.67
CA ARG A 96 -2.18 -4.17 -5.28
C ARG A 96 -1.23 -4.36 -6.45
N ILE A 97 0.07 -4.24 -6.18
CA ILE A 97 1.12 -4.46 -7.17
C ILE A 97 2.09 -5.49 -6.59
N ALA A 98 2.28 -6.60 -7.28
CA ALA A 98 3.28 -7.61 -6.91
C ALA A 98 4.48 -7.50 -7.85
N VAL A 99 5.68 -7.42 -7.29
CA VAL A 99 6.92 -7.16 -8.01
C VAL A 99 7.98 -8.16 -7.59
N TRP A 100 8.66 -8.79 -8.54
CA TRP A 100 9.83 -9.61 -8.28
C TRP A 100 11.03 -8.74 -7.92
N ASN A 101 11.62 -8.98 -6.75
CA ASN A 101 12.89 -8.36 -6.38
C ASN A 101 14.03 -9.32 -6.74
N GLU A 102 14.73 -9.04 -7.84
CA GLU A 102 15.85 -9.87 -8.31
C GLU A 102 17.02 -9.90 -7.32
N GLU A 103 17.31 -8.77 -6.64
CA GLU A 103 18.44 -8.65 -5.71
C GLU A 103 18.30 -9.59 -4.51
N HIS A 104 17.08 -9.76 -4.00
CA HIS A 104 16.82 -10.53 -2.79
C HIS A 104 16.06 -11.83 -3.05
N GLY A 105 15.63 -12.09 -4.28
CA GLY A 105 14.99 -13.35 -4.69
C GLY A 105 13.60 -13.59 -4.09
N PHE A 106 12.82 -12.54 -3.85
CA PHE A 106 11.45 -12.66 -3.33
C PHE A 106 10.48 -11.65 -3.98
N VAL A 107 9.18 -11.92 -3.86
CA VAL A 107 8.12 -10.99 -4.29
C VAL A 107 7.86 -9.92 -3.24
N VAL A 108 7.83 -8.66 -3.66
CA VAL A 108 7.34 -7.52 -2.88
C VAL A 108 5.90 -7.25 -3.27
N GLU A 109 5.01 -7.16 -2.29
CA GLU A 109 3.64 -6.73 -2.50
C GLU A 109 3.43 -5.32 -1.96
N LEU A 110 2.95 -4.43 -2.84
CA LEU A 110 2.66 -3.04 -2.55
C LEU A 110 1.15 -2.79 -2.57
N LEU A 111 0.66 -1.99 -1.62
CA LEU A 111 -0.69 -1.45 -1.60
C LEU A 111 -0.66 0.06 -1.79
N THR A 112 -1.59 0.58 -2.60
CA THR A 112 -1.66 2.00 -2.92
C THR A 112 -3.09 2.46 -3.21
N ASN A 113 -3.40 3.73 -2.91
CA ASN A 113 -4.58 4.43 -3.41
C ASN A 113 -4.31 5.19 -4.73
N ASN A 114 -3.11 5.07 -5.32
CA ASN A 114 -2.77 5.70 -6.59
C ASN A 114 -3.10 4.77 -7.78
N PHE A 115 -4.20 5.09 -8.48
CA PHE A 115 -4.65 4.35 -9.65
C PHE A 115 -4.12 4.92 -10.99
N THR A 116 -3.42 6.05 -10.96
CA THR A 116 -3.04 6.79 -12.17
C THR A 116 -1.60 6.49 -12.60
N LEU A 117 -0.66 6.40 -11.65
CA LEU A 117 0.74 6.13 -11.97
C LEU A 117 0.94 4.72 -12.54
N ALA A 118 1.93 4.56 -13.42
CA ALA A 118 2.30 3.26 -13.94
C ALA A 118 2.79 2.35 -12.79
N ALA A 119 2.52 1.04 -12.88
CA ALA A 119 2.95 0.10 -11.84
C ALA A 119 4.47 0.14 -11.64
N SER A 120 5.24 0.26 -12.72
CA SER A 120 6.70 0.45 -12.66
C SER A 120 7.12 1.72 -11.94
N THR A 121 6.36 2.81 -12.03
CA THR A 121 6.70 4.05 -11.31
C THR A 121 6.45 3.91 -9.82
N ILE A 122 5.46 3.10 -9.42
CA ILE A 122 5.16 2.83 -8.01
C ILE A 122 6.17 1.82 -7.43
N ALA A 123 6.67 0.91 -8.26
CA ALA A 123 7.57 -0.18 -7.89
C ALA A 123 9.06 0.13 -8.00
N ALA A 124 9.44 1.27 -8.61
CA ALA A 124 10.82 1.65 -8.88
C ALA A 124 11.59 2.08 -7.63
#